data_AF-A0A813IQ38-F1
#
_entry.id   AF-A0A813IQ38-F1
#
_cell.length_a   1.000
_cell.length_b   1.000
_cell.length_c   1.000
_cell.angle_alpha   90.00
_cell.angle_beta   90.00
_cell.angle_gamma   90.00
#
_symmetry.space_group_name_H-M   'P 1'
#
loop_
_entity.id
_entity.type
_entity.pdbx_description
1 polymer ?
#
loop_
_entity_poly.entity_id
_entity_poly.type
_entity_poly.pdbx_seq_one_letter_code
_entity_poly.pdbx_strand_id
1 'polypeptide(L)'
;AAKDPHACSVLDKALSYGSQEDQGRLAQQVIEEQGLLATMANLRGGFAATQRLFKVVDGHLLKEARSQLQSRAIDISRTKHGRALVNAVLPEFALSPLPSVPSPSRAQRGPSRRSAGGN
;
A
#
# COMPACT_ATOMS: atom_id res chain seq x y z
N ALA A 1 -9.07 -12.32 7.17
CA ALA A 1 -8.08 -12.16 8.27
C ALA A 1 -6.83 -11.32 7.88
N ALA A 2 -6.92 -10.40 6.91
CA ALA A 2 -5.78 -9.57 6.47
C ALA A 2 -5.96 -8.07 6.78
N LYS A 3 -6.73 -7.76 7.83
CA LYS A 3 -6.88 -6.39 8.38
C LYS A 3 -5.94 -6.10 9.55
N ASP A 4 -5.20 -7.12 10.00
CA ASP A 4 -4.19 -6.97 11.05
C ASP A 4 -2.89 -6.39 10.43
N PRO A 5 -2.33 -5.30 10.97
CA PRO A 5 -1.04 -4.76 10.54
C PRO A 5 0.10 -5.80 10.50
N HIS A 6 0.06 -6.80 11.39
CA HIS A 6 1.03 -7.89 11.45
C HIS A 6 0.81 -8.93 10.34
N ALA A 7 -0.44 -9.13 9.89
CA ALA A 7 -0.74 -10.07 8.81
C ALA A 7 -0.09 -9.66 7.47
N CYS A 8 0.05 -8.37 7.20
CA CYS A 8 0.77 -7.88 6.02
C CYS A 8 2.24 -8.28 6.02
N SER A 9 2.88 -8.28 7.21
CA SER A 9 4.29 -8.67 7.33
C SER A 9 4.47 -10.18 7.12
N VAL A 10 3.57 -11.00 7.67
CA VAL A 10 3.56 -12.45 7.43
C VAL A 10 3.36 -12.75 5.95
N LEU A 11 2.43 -12.05 5.29
CA LEU A 11 2.19 -12.23 3.86
C LEU A 11 3.41 -11.83 3.01
N ASP A 12 4.07 -10.70 3.29
CA ASP A 12 5.31 -10.33 2.58
C ASP A 12 6.38 -11.41 2.71
N LYS A 13 6.52 -12.01 3.89
CA LYS A 13 7.47 -13.11 4.12
C LYS A 13 7.06 -14.38 3.37
N ALA A 14 5.80 -14.78 3.42
CA ALA A 14 5.30 -15.92 2.66
C ALA A 14 5.51 -15.75 1.15
N LEU A 15 5.25 -14.55 0.62
CA LEU A 15 5.50 -14.21 -0.78
C LEU A 15 6.99 -14.06 -1.13
N SER A 16 7.87 -13.90 -0.14
CA SER A 16 9.33 -13.78 -0.35
C SER A 16 10.06 -15.12 -0.32
N TYR A 17 9.61 -16.04 0.53
CA TYR A 17 10.34 -17.25 0.87
C TYR A 17 9.56 -18.54 0.60
N GLY A 18 8.27 -18.46 0.27
CA GLY A 18 7.48 -19.62 -0.14
C GLY A 18 7.97 -20.22 -1.47
N SER A 19 7.55 -21.45 -1.77
CA SER A 19 7.78 -22.04 -3.09
C SER A 19 7.05 -21.22 -4.17
N GLN A 20 7.48 -21.29 -5.43
CA GLN A 20 6.82 -20.55 -6.51
C GLN A 20 5.33 -20.91 -6.64
N GLU A 21 5.00 -22.19 -6.44
CA GLU A 21 3.62 -22.68 -6.43
C GLU A 21 2.80 -22.08 -5.27
N ASP A 22 3.35 -22.06 -4.06
CA ASP A 22 2.67 -21.51 -2.89
C ASP A 22 2.52 -20.00 -2.98
N GLN A 23 3.53 -19.30 -3.50
CA GLN A 23 3.47 -17.86 -3.75
C GLN A 23 2.33 -17.54 -4.71
N GLY A 24 2.22 -18.29 -5.82
CA GLY A 24 1.15 -18.12 -6.80
C GLY A 24 -0.25 -18.37 -6.21
N ARG A 25 -0.43 -19.48 -5.50
CA ARG A 25 -1.70 -19.80 -4.82
C ARG A 25 -2.10 -18.74 -3.79
N LEU A 26 -1.14 -18.31 -2.98
CA LEU A 26 -1.38 -17.30 -1.95
C LEU A 26 -1.75 -15.95 -2.58
N ALA A 27 -1.05 -15.56 -3.65
CA ALA A 27 -1.36 -14.33 -4.36
C ALA A 27 -2.73 -14.39 -5.05
N GLN A 28 -3.09 -15.54 -5.65
CA GLN A 28 -4.40 -15.79 -6.21
C GLN A 28 -5.50 -15.63 -5.16
N GLN A 29 -5.37 -16.27 -4.00
CA GLN A 29 -6.36 -16.16 -2.90
C GLN A 29 -6.55 -14.71 -2.45
N VAL A 30 -5.48 -13.93 -2.38
CA VAL A 30 -5.55 -12.50 -2.01
C VAL A 30 -6.26 -11.67 -3.07
N ILE A 31 -6.10 -12.00 -4.36
CA ILE A 31 -6.77 -11.30 -5.47
C ILE A 31 -8.24 -11.70 -5.57
N GLU A 32 -8.57 -12.97 -5.36
CA GLU A 32 -9.95 -13.47 -5.38
C GLU A 32 -10.82 -12.83 -4.28
N GLU A 33 -10.23 -12.45 -3.15
CA GLU A 33 -10.91 -11.66 -2.13
C GLU A 33 -11.04 -10.19 -2.54
N GLN A 34 -12.16 -9.85 -3.19
CA GLN A 34 -12.41 -8.50 -3.72
C GLN A 34 -12.17 -7.40 -2.69
N GLY A 35 -11.30 -6.45 -3.05
CA GLY A 35 -11.02 -5.26 -2.24
C GLY A 35 -10.08 -5.53 -1.06
N LEU A 36 -9.66 -6.78 -0.83
CA LEU A 36 -8.64 -7.09 0.17
C LEU A 36 -7.32 -6.45 -0.22
N LEU A 37 -6.90 -6.60 -1.48
CA LEU A 37 -5.63 -6.08 -1.98
C LEU A 37 -5.52 -4.56 -1.78
N ALA A 38 -6.59 -3.82 -2.10
CA ALA A 38 -6.65 -2.37 -1.90
C ALA A 38 -6.72 -1.97 -0.42
N THR A 39 -7.31 -2.81 0.43
CA THR A 39 -7.30 -2.61 1.89
C THR A 39 -5.88 -2.78 2.42
N MET A 40 -5.18 -3.84 2.03
CA MET A 40 -3.79 -4.08 2.43
C MET A 40 -2.87 -2.95 1.97
N ALA A 41 -3.01 -2.46 0.74
CA ALA A 41 -2.24 -1.33 0.23
C ALA A 41 -2.29 -0.07 1.12
N ASN A 42 -3.37 0.10 1.91
CA ASN A 42 -3.54 1.19 2.86
C ASN A 42 -3.02 0.89 4.28
N LEU A 43 -2.69 -0.36 4.59
CA LEU A 43 -2.19 -0.75 5.91
C LEU A 43 -0.70 -0.44 6.08
N ARG A 44 -0.29 -0.21 7.34
CA ARG A 44 1.12 -0.08 7.72
C ARG A 44 1.83 -1.41 7.44
N GLY A 45 2.75 -1.41 6.48
CA GLY A 45 3.49 -2.61 6.04
C GLY A 45 2.87 -3.31 4.83
N GLY A 46 1.65 -2.96 4.42
CA GLY A 46 1.02 -3.54 3.25
C GLY A 46 1.65 -3.14 1.93
N PHE A 47 2.35 -2.00 1.88
CA PHE A 47 3.15 -1.58 0.73
C PHE A 47 4.09 -2.68 0.21
N ALA A 48 4.89 -3.26 1.11
CA ALA A 48 5.88 -4.28 0.75
C ALA A 48 5.20 -5.57 0.26
N ALA A 49 4.17 -6.01 0.99
CA ALA A 49 3.40 -7.19 0.64
C ALA A 49 2.70 -7.03 -0.73
N THR A 50 2.06 -5.90 -0.98
CA THR A 50 1.41 -5.62 -2.27
C THR A 50 2.44 -5.53 -3.40
N GLN A 51 3.55 -4.82 -3.21
CA GLN A 51 4.60 -4.79 -4.25
C GLN A 51 5.12 -6.19 -4.59
N ARG A 52 5.29 -7.06 -3.58
CA ARG A 52 5.78 -8.41 -3.82
C ARG A 52 4.73 -9.30 -4.46
N LEU A 53 3.46 -9.16 -4.10
CA LEU A 53 2.35 -9.84 -4.78
C LEU A 53 2.37 -9.53 -6.28
N PHE A 54 2.56 -8.26 -6.67
CA PHE A 54 2.69 -7.85 -8.07
C PHE A 54 3.93 -8.40 -8.81
N LYS A 55 4.92 -8.94 -8.10
CA LYS A 55 6.07 -9.64 -8.72
C LYS A 55 5.82 -11.12 -8.96
N VAL A 56 4.89 -11.70 -8.22
CA VAL A 56 4.56 -13.13 -8.28
C VAL A 56 3.43 -13.39 -9.28
N VAL A 57 2.48 -12.46 -9.40
CA VAL A 57 1.31 -12.64 -10.28
C VAL A 57 1.58 -12.16 -11.70
N ASP A 58 1.05 -12.90 -12.65
CA ASP A 58 1.13 -12.61 -14.08
C ASP A 58 -0.24 -12.80 -14.76
N GLY A 59 -0.26 -12.63 -16.08
CA GLY A 59 -1.42 -12.94 -16.92
C GLY A 59 -2.73 -12.26 -16.47
N HIS A 60 -3.74 -13.07 -16.19
CA HIS A 60 -5.08 -12.61 -15.81
C HIS A 60 -5.13 -12.07 -14.37
N LEU A 61 -4.40 -12.70 -13.44
CA LEU A 61 -4.33 -12.26 -12.04
C LEU A 61 -3.73 -10.87 -11.92
N LEU A 62 -2.69 -10.57 -12.71
CA LEU A 62 -2.12 -9.23 -12.75
C LEU A 62 -3.13 -8.17 -13.21
N LYS A 63 -3.96 -8.48 -14.22
CA LYS A 63 -5.00 -7.56 -14.70
C LYS A 63 -6.05 -7.30 -13.61
N GLU A 64 -6.48 -8.35 -12.93
CA GLU A 64 -7.45 -8.25 -11.83
C GLU A 64 -6.88 -7.46 -10.64
N ALA A 65 -5.65 -7.76 -10.24
CA ALA A 65 -4.95 -7.02 -9.19
C ALA A 65 -4.85 -5.52 -9.51
N ARG A 66 -4.54 -5.17 -10.76
CA ARG A 66 -4.52 -3.78 -11.23
C ARG A 66 -5.90 -3.14 -11.18
N SER A 67 -6.93 -3.83 -11.66
CA SER A 67 -8.32 -3.36 -11.64
C SER A 67 -8.77 -3.01 -10.22
N GLN A 68 -8.50 -3.90 -9.26
CA GLN A 68 -8.85 -3.67 -7.86
C GLN A 68 -8.10 -2.47 -7.25
N LEU A 69 -6.79 -2.34 -7.51
CA LEU A 69 -6.04 -1.17 -7.05
C LEU A 69 -6.53 0.12 -7.71
N GLN A 70 -6.82 0.09 -9.01
CA GLN A 70 -7.29 1.24 -9.77
C GLN A 70 -8.62 1.77 -9.22
N SER A 71 -9.55 0.88 -8.87
CA SER A 71 -10.84 1.24 -8.27
C SER A 71 -10.71 2.06 -6.98
N ARG A 72 -9.57 1.96 -6.28
CA ARG A 72 -9.28 2.70 -5.04
C ARG A 72 -7.98 3.51 -5.10
N ALA A 73 -7.46 3.79 -6.30
CA ALA A 73 -6.15 4.43 -6.47
C ALA A 73 -6.11 5.83 -5.83
N ILE A 74 -7.22 6.58 -5.92
CA ILE A 74 -7.36 7.91 -5.31
C ILE A 74 -7.21 7.83 -3.79
N ASP A 75 -7.84 6.85 -3.14
CA ASP A 75 -7.76 6.71 -1.68
C ASP A 75 -6.37 6.25 -1.24
N ILE A 76 -5.79 5.27 -1.95
CA ILE A 76 -4.45 4.76 -1.67
C ILE A 76 -3.39 5.87 -1.79
N SER A 77 -3.50 6.72 -2.82
CA SER A 77 -2.54 7.79 -3.09
C SER A 77 -2.60 8.99 -2.12
N ARG A 78 -3.60 9.05 -1.22
CA ARG A 78 -3.64 10.02 -0.11
C ARG A 78 -2.46 9.87 0.85
N THR A 79 -1.86 8.68 0.92
CA THR A 79 -0.68 8.41 1.75
C THR A 79 0.60 8.44 0.92
N LYS A 80 1.74 8.79 1.55
CA LYS A 80 3.05 8.79 0.87
C LYS A 80 3.41 7.41 0.29
N HIS A 81 3.11 6.35 1.04
CA HIS A 81 3.43 4.98 0.65
C HIS A 81 2.48 4.46 -0.41
N GLY A 82 1.18 4.74 -0.30
CA GLY A 82 0.23 4.33 -1.32
C GLY A 82 0.43 5.07 -2.64
N ARG A 83 0.88 6.33 -2.64
CA ARG A 83 1.28 7.02 -3.87
C ARG A 83 2.47 6.37 -4.56
N ALA A 84 3.51 6.06 -3.79
CA ALA A 84 4.66 5.31 -4.30
C ALA A 84 4.24 3.94 -4.85
N LEU A 85 3.26 3.28 -4.21
CA LEU A 85 2.74 2.00 -4.65
C LEU A 85 2.02 2.13 -5.99
N VAL A 86 1.05 3.04 -6.08
CA VAL A 86 0.28 3.31 -7.30
C VAL A 86 1.22 3.60 -8.46
N ASN A 87 2.22 4.46 -8.27
CA ASN A 87 3.20 4.77 -9.32
C ASN A 87 4.06 3.56 -9.72
N ALA A 88 4.34 2.65 -8.78
CA ALA A 88 5.17 1.47 -9.05
C ALA A 88 4.41 0.35 -9.77
N VAL A 89 3.10 0.20 -9.53
CA VAL A 89 2.32 -0.97 -10.01
C VAL A 89 1.24 -0.63 -11.04
N LEU A 90 0.86 0.64 -11.15
CA LEU A 90 -0.10 1.17 -12.13
C LEU A 90 0.60 2.19 -13.07
N PRO A 91 1.21 1.74 -14.17
CA PRO A 91 1.92 2.63 -15.10
C PRO A 91 1.01 3.70 -15.72
N GLU A 92 -0.27 3.41 -15.92
CA GLU A 92 -1.31 4.34 -16.39
C GLU A 92 -1.41 5.60 -15.53
N PHE A 93 -1.21 5.47 -14.21
CA PHE A 93 -1.27 6.59 -13.26
C PHE A 93 0.06 7.34 -13.12
N ALA A 94 1.17 6.77 -13.59
CA ALA A 94 2.45 7.46 -13.60
C ALA A 94 2.51 8.56 -14.68
N LEU A 95 1.71 8.42 -15.75
CA LEU A 95 1.63 9.37 -16.87
C LEU A 95 0.64 10.52 -16.64
N SER A 96 -0.29 10.34 -15.69
CA SER A 96 -1.27 11.37 -15.33
C SER A 96 -0.89 11.96 -13.96
N PRO A 97 -0.61 13.27 -13.84
CA PRO A 97 -0.35 13.86 -12.54
C PRO A 97 -1.60 13.69 -11.68
N LEU A 98 -1.52 12.79 -10.68
CA LEU A 98 -2.55 12.68 -9.65
C LEU A 98 -2.82 14.07 -9.07
N PRO A 99 -4.07 14.43 -8.78
CA PRO A 99 -4.38 15.69 -8.13
C PRO A 99 -3.54 15.78 -6.87
N SER A 100 -2.61 16.73 -6.85
CA SER A 100 -1.65 16.92 -5.78
C SER A 100 -2.40 17.30 -4.51
N VAL A 101 -2.83 16.28 -3.75
CA VAL A 101 -3.38 16.50 -2.42
C VAL A 101 -2.32 17.25 -1.61
N PRO A 102 -2.68 18.41 -1.03
CA PRO A 102 -1.74 19.18 -0.24
C PRO A 102 -1.22 18.28 0.87
N SER A 103 0.10 18.07 0.88
CA SER A 103 0.76 17.38 1.98
C SER A 103 0.33 18.07 3.28
N PRO A 104 -0.03 17.34 4.35
CA PRO A 104 -0.30 17.97 5.63
C PRO A 104 0.97 18.70 6.03
N SER A 105 0.91 20.03 5.85
CA SER A 105 2.01 20.93 6.03
C SER A 105 2.50 20.75 7.46
N ARG A 106 3.81 20.59 7.59
CA ARG A 106 4.56 20.45 8.84
C ARG A 106 4.55 21.79 9.60
N ALA A 107 3.37 22.35 9.81
CA ALA A 107 3.09 23.63 10.44
C ALA A 107 2.30 23.35 11.71
N GLN A 108 2.99 22.91 12.76
CA GLN A 108 2.71 23.22 14.17
C GLN A 108 3.74 22.47 15.04
N ARG A 109 5.02 22.84 14.89
CA ARG A 109 5.95 22.75 16.02
C ARG A 109 5.72 24.00 16.84
N GLY A 110 4.89 23.87 17.87
CA GLY A 110 4.64 24.95 18.82
C GLY A 110 5.95 25.41 19.47
N PRO A 111 6.11 26.71 19.75
CA PRO A 111 7.25 27.16 20.53
C PRO A 111 7.09 26.67 21.97
N SER A 112 8.06 25.87 22.43
CA SER A 112 8.29 25.59 23.85
C SER A 112 8.42 26.91 24.61
N ARG A 113 7.37 27.32 25.33
CA ARG A 113 7.50 28.31 26.39
C ARG A 113 8.04 27.61 27.63
N ARG A 114 9.33 27.81 27.89
CA ARG A 114 9.98 27.53 29.18
C ARG A 114 9.46 28.53 30.22
N SER A 115 9.20 28.01 31.42
CA SER A 115 9.00 28.77 32.65
C SER A 115 10.26 29.55 33.06
N ALA A 116 10.05 30.75 33.58
CA ALA A 116 10.82 31.46 34.61
C ALA A 116 9.87 32.59 35.09
N GLY A 117 9.53 32.82 36.35
CA GLY A 117 10.29 32.71 37.59
C GLY A 117 10.69 34.13 38.04
N GLY A 118 10.12 34.64 39.13
CA GLY A 118 10.41 35.94 39.76
C GLY A 118 9.33 37.00 39.47
N ASN A 119 8.75 37.70 40.45
CA ASN A 119 9.22 38.12 41.78
C ASN A 119 8.01 38.20 42.74
#